data_AF-A0A5P1R8T5-F1
#
_entry.id   AF-A0A5P1R8T5-F1
#
_cell.length_a   1.000
_cell.length_b   1.000
_cell.length_c   1.000
_cell.angle_alpha   90.00
_cell.angle_beta   90.00
_cell.angle_gamma   90.00
#
_symmetry.space_group_name_H-M   'P 1'
#
loop_
_entity.id
_entity.type
_entity.pdbx_description
1 polymer ?
#
loop_
_entity_poly.entity_id
_entity_poly.type
_entity_poly.pdbx_seq_one_letter_code
_entity_poly.pdbx_strand_id
1 'polypeptide(L)'
;MKRTIIFLLIAASVGVTLYINQTTKRLSDEVKQLAESILLEDEWFPARPVWWEDDKILAVGVLPEINGDEAAKKACQMMLARSLPVQGLNVEVYDVLKIQRQDDWTLLASSKCQ
;
A
#
# COMPACT_ATOMS: atom_id res chain seq x y z
N MET A 1 -40.11 -19.08 -16.30
CA MET A 1 -39.20 -19.77 -15.36
C MET A 1 -37.72 -19.62 -15.73
N LYS A 2 -37.25 -20.00 -16.94
CA LYS A 2 -35.85 -19.76 -17.34
C LYS A 2 -35.43 -18.28 -17.34
N ARG A 3 -36.27 -17.38 -17.85
CA ARG A 3 -36.00 -15.92 -17.86
C ARG A 3 -35.91 -15.31 -16.45
N THR A 4 -36.75 -15.74 -15.51
CA THR A 4 -36.72 -15.23 -14.12
C THR A 4 -35.45 -15.66 -13.40
N ILE A 5 -34.96 -16.88 -13.61
CA ILE A 5 -33.67 -17.35 -13.06
C ILE A 5 -32.52 -16.50 -13.59
N ILE A 6 -32.52 -16.15 -14.88
CA ILE A 6 -31.49 -15.29 -15.48
C ILE A 6 -31.48 -13.90 -14.83
N PHE A 7 -32.64 -13.27 -14.63
CA PHE A 7 -32.71 -11.97 -13.96
C PHE A 7 -32.23 -12.03 -12.51
N LEU A 8 -32.54 -13.11 -11.79
CA LEU A 8 -32.11 -13.31 -10.41
C LEU A 8 -30.59 -13.46 -10.32
N LEU A 9 -29.99 -14.20 -11.26
CA LEU A 9 -28.52 -14.34 -11.36
C LEU A 9 -27.85 -12.99 -11.67
N ILE A 10 -28.38 -12.21 -12.62
CA ILE A 10 -27.85 -10.87 -12.93
C ILE A 10 -27.94 -9.96 -11.69
N ALA A 11 -29.08 -9.94 -11.01
CA ALA A 11 -29.27 -9.14 -9.80
C ALA A 11 -28.31 -9.57 -8.68
N ALA A 12 -28.08 -10.87 -8.51
CA ALA A 12 -27.13 -11.40 -7.54
C ALA A 12 -25.68 -10.99 -7.87
N SER A 13 -25.27 -11.10 -9.14
CA SER A 13 -23.94 -10.66 -9.59
C SER A 13 -23.72 -9.17 -9.35
N VAL A 14 -24.68 -8.32 -9.73
CA VAL A 14 -24.60 -6.86 -9.48
C VAL A 14 -24.53 -6.58 -7.97
N GLY A 15 -25.34 -7.26 -7.17
CA GLY A 15 -25.32 -7.13 -5.71
C GLY A 15 -23.96 -7.47 -5.10
N VAL A 16 -23.33 -8.57 -5.53
CA VAL A 16 -21.99 -8.97 -5.08
C VAL A 16 -20.94 -7.95 -5.51
N THR A 17 -20.98 -7.47 -6.75
CA THR A 17 -20.03 -6.45 -7.24
C THR A 17 -20.13 -5.15 -6.45
N LEU A 18 -21.35 -4.66 -6.17
CA LEU A 18 -21.56 -3.46 -5.36
C LEU A 18 -21.08 -3.66 -3.92
N TYR A 19 -21.35 -4.82 -3.33
CA TYR A 19 -20.88 -5.16 -1.98
C TYR A 19 -19.36 -5.17 -1.90
N ILE A 20 -18.67 -5.80 -2.85
CA ILE A 20 -17.20 -5.80 -2.92
C ILE A 20 -16.67 -4.37 -3.08
N ASN A 21 -17.25 -3.58 -3.99
CA ASN A 21 -16.80 -2.21 -4.24
C ASN A 21 -17.00 -1.28 -3.02
N GLN A 22 -18.06 -1.48 -2.24
CA GLN A 22 -18.29 -0.73 -1.01
C GLN A 22 -17.40 -1.17 0.15
N THR A 23 -17.05 -2.45 0.21
CA THR A 23 -16.24 -3.00 1.31
C THR A 23 -14.74 -2.86 1.08
N THR A 24 -14.29 -2.77 -0.17
CA THR A 24 -12.90 -2.47 -0.51
C THR A 24 -12.69 -0.96 -0.55
N LYS A 25 -12.42 -0.35 0.62
CA LYS A 25 -11.85 1.00 0.67
C LYS A 25 -10.47 0.97 0.01
N ARG A 26 -10.43 1.33 -1.26
CA ARG A 26 -9.21 1.52 -2.03
C ARG A 26 -8.66 2.92 -1.79
N LEU A 27 -7.35 3.03 -1.64
CA LEU A 27 -6.69 4.33 -1.66
C LEU A 27 -6.81 4.90 -3.07
N SER A 28 -7.23 6.17 -3.19
CA SER A 28 -7.25 6.85 -4.49
C SER A 28 -5.83 7.04 -5.00
N ASP A 29 -5.68 7.14 -6.32
CA ASP A 29 -4.36 7.37 -6.93
C ASP A 29 -3.73 8.71 -6.49
N GLU A 30 -4.56 9.71 -6.16
CA GLU A 30 -4.11 10.96 -5.56
C GLU A 30 -3.46 10.74 -4.18
N VAL A 31 -4.06 9.93 -3.32
CA VAL A 31 -3.51 9.61 -1.99
C VAL A 31 -2.20 8.84 -2.13
N LYS A 32 -2.12 7.91 -3.09
CA LYS A 32 -0.88 7.18 -3.37
C LYS A 32 0.22 8.15 -3.79
N GLN A 33 -0.02 8.98 -4.81
CA GLN A 33 0.95 9.96 -5.30
C GLN A 33 1.44 10.90 -4.20
N LEU A 34 0.54 11.36 -3.33
CA LEU A 34 0.90 12.21 -2.19
C LEU A 34 1.71 11.44 -1.13
N ALA A 35 1.39 10.18 -0.87
CA ALA A 35 2.21 9.33 0.00
C ALA A 35 3.62 9.14 -0.57
N GLU A 36 3.75 8.92 -1.88
CA GLU A 36 5.06 8.81 -2.52
C GLU A 36 5.85 10.13 -2.41
N SER A 37 5.20 11.27 -2.64
CA SER A 37 5.88 12.57 -2.56
C SER A 37 6.33 12.90 -1.14
N ILE A 38 5.52 12.58 -0.13
CA ILE A 38 5.88 12.77 1.29
C ILE A 38 7.11 11.94 1.66
N LEU A 39 7.17 10.67 1.27
CA LEU A 39 8.30 9.81 1.60
C LEU A 39 9.59 10.28 0.93
N LEU A 40 9.50 10.82 -0.28
CA LEU A 40 10.66 11.39 -1.00
C LEU A 40 11.25 12.63 -0.32
N GLU A 41 10.51 13.30 0.58
CA GLU A 41 11.04 14.44 1.34
C GLU A 41 12.06 14.00 2.40
N ASP A 42 12.14 12.71 2.74
CA ASP A 42 13.01 12.19 3.80
C ASP A 42 14.11 11.28 3.26
N GLU A 43 15.35 11.54 3.71
CA GLU A 43 16.55 10.84 3.25
C GLU A 43 16.56 9.34 3.59
N TRP A 44 15.70 8.89 4.52
CA TRP A 44 15.59 7.46 4.84
C TRP A 44 14.98 6.65 3.69
N PHE A 45 14.26 7.30 2.78
CA PHE A 45 13.58 6.68 1.66
C PHE A 45 14.16 7.20 0.34
N PRO A 46 15.42 6.85 0.01
CA PRO A 46 16.12 7.39 -1.16
C PRO A 46 15.53 6.91 -2.50
N ALA A 47 14.71 5.86 -2.47
CA ALA A 47 14.00 5.37 -3.63
C ALA A 47 12.53 5.78 -3.58
N ARG A 48 12.03 6.28 -4.72
CA ARG A 48 10.59 6.35 -5.03
C ARG A 48 9.96 5.01 -4.62
N PRO A 49 8.80 5.00 -3.95
CA PRO A 49 8.27 3.78 -3.34
C PRO A 49 8.27 2.68 -4.36
N VAL A 50 8.73 1.52 -3.90
CA VAL A 50 9.22 0.50 -4.80
C VAL A 50 8.05 -0.08 -5.58
N TRP A 51 6.88 -0.16 -4.95
CA TRP A 51 5.60 -0.52 -5.56
C TRP A 51 4.43 -0.46 -4.55
N TRP A 52 3.20 -0.57 -5.05
CA TRP A 52 1.96 -0.71 -4.27
C TRP A 52 1.30 -2.06 -4.55
N GLU A 53 0.76 -2.73 -3.52
CA GLU A 53 -0.10 -3.93 -3.68
C GLU A 53 -1.52 -3.66 -3.18
N ASP A 54 -2.51 -3.90 -4.04
CA ASP A 54 -3.94 -3.92 -3.70
C ASP A 54 -4.43 -2.74 -2.84
N ASP A 55 -3.77 -1.58 -2.94
CA ASP A 55 -4.00 -0.37 -2.15
C ASP A 55 -3.87 -0.58 -0.63
N LYS A 56 -3.20 -1.67 -0.21
CA LYS A 56 -3.06 -2.13 1.17
C LYS A 56 -1.61 -2.32 1.59
N ILE A 57 -0.69 -2.50 0.65
CA ILE A 57 0.74 -2.58 0.92
C ILE A 57 1.45 -1.46 0.17
N LEU A 58 2.34 -0.78 0.87
CA LEU A 58 3.29 0.18 0.33
C LEU A 58 4.71 -0.32 0.60
N ALA A 59 5.41 -0.71 -0.46
CA ALA A 59 6.80 -1.11 -0.36
C ALA A 59 7.72 0.11 -0.45
N VAL A 60 8.64 0.25 0.50
CA VAL A 60 9.64 1.32 0.55
C VAL A 60 11.04 0.75 0.61
N GLY A 61 11.97 1.41 -0.08
CA GLY A 61 13.38 1.04 -0.08
C GLY A 61 14.15 1.91 0.91
N VAL A 62 14.98 1.28 1.74
CA VAL A 62 15.89 1.96 2.67
C VAL A 62 17.33 1.51 2.44
N LEU A 63 18.28 2.32 2.92
CA LEU A 63 19.68 1.93 2.97
C LEU A 63 19.93 0.92 4.10
N PRO A 64 20.91 0.02 3.97
CA PRO A 64 21.12 -1.10 4.90
C PRO A 64 21.48 -0.69 6.34
N GLU A 65 21.97 0.52 6.55
CA GLU A 65 22.25 1.07 7.88
C GLU A 65 21.00 1.51 8.65
N ILE A 66 19.87 1.66 7.97
CA ILE A 66 18.61 2.08 8.58
C ILE A 66 17.89 0.87 9.15
N ASN A 67 17.44 0.97 10.40
CA ASN A 67 16.61 -0.06 11.00
C ASN A 67 15.25 -0.14 10.30
N GLY A 68 14.91 -1.30 9.74
CA GLY A 68 13.68 -1.51 8.99
C GLY A 68 12.40 -1.23 9.80
N ASP A 69 12.35 -1.64 11.07
CA ASP A 69 11.16 -1.44 11.92
C ASP A 69 10.92 0.05 12.21
N GLU A 70 12.00 0.80 12.46
CA GLU A 70 11.93 2.24 12.66
C GLU A 70 11.53 2.96 11.37
N ALA A 71 12.07 2.54 10.22
CA ALA A 71 11.72 3.09 8.94
C ALA A 71 10.23 2.85 8.58
N ALA A 72 9.72 1.64 8.81
CA ALA A 72 8.31 1.32 8.56
C ALA A 72 7.37 2.19 9.41
N LYS A 73 7.72 2.38 10.70
CA LYS A 73 6.97 3.27 11.60
C LYS A 73 7.07 4.73 11.17
N LYS A 74 8.26 5.19 10.81
CA LYS A 74 8.51 6.57 10.37
C LYS A 74 7.70 6.89 9.13
N ALA A 75 7.67 5.99 8.14
CA ALA A 75 6.85 6.15 6.93
C ALA A 75 5.35 6.33 7.26
N CYS A 76 4.80 5.49 8.13
CA CYS A 76 3.43 5.66 8.61
C CYS A 76 3.22 7.01 9.30
N GLN A 77 4.12 7.41 10.20
CA GLN A 77 4.05 8.67 10.92
C GLN A 77 4.08 9.87 9.98
N MET A 78 4.94 9.86 8.95
CA MET A 78 5.03 10.94 7.97
C MET A 78 3.72 11.12 7.19
N MET A 79 3.11 10.02 6.73
CA MET A 79 1.84 10.07 6.01
C MET A 79 0.68 10.51 6.93
N LEU A 80 0.60 9.98 8.15
CA LEU A 80 -0.43 10.35 9.12
C LEU A 80 -0.29 11.80 9.60
N ALA A 81 0.94 12.30 9.76
CA ALA A 81 1.19 13.69 10.13
C ALA A 81 0.68 14.68 9.07
N ARG A 82 0.61 14.25 7.80
CA ARG A 82 0.01 15.01 6.69
C ARG A 82 -1.49 14.71 6.50
N SER A 83 -2.10 14.00 7.44
CA SER A 83 -3.53 13.64 7.44
C SER A 83 -3.96 12.80 6.24
N LEU A 84 -3.06 11.99 5.67
CA LEU A 84 -3.43 11.05 4.61
C LEU A 84 -4.30 9.92 5.19
N PRO A 85 -5.35 9.48 4.48
CA PRO A 85 -6.25 8.41 4.94
C PRO A 85 -5.66 7.01 4.76
N VAL A 86 -4.45 6.78 5.29
CA VAL A 86 -3.69 5.52 5.15
C VAL A 86 -3.91 4.55 6.31
N GLN A 87 -4.97 4.71 7.08
CA GLN A 87 -5.23 3.83 8.22
C GLN A 87 -5.44 2.38 7.75
N GLY A 88 -4.66 1.47 8.32
CA GLY A 88 -4.64 0.07 7.94
C GLY A 88 -3.74 -0.29 6.75
N LEU A 89 -3.07 0.68 6.13
CA LEU A 89 -2.00 0.45 5.15
C LEU A 89 -0.83 -0.27 5.84
N ASN A 90 -0.30 -1.31 5.21
CA ASN A 90 0.93 -1.98 5.62
C ASN A 90 2.11 -1.38 4.87
N VAL A 91 3.08 -0.81 5.57
CA VAL A 91 4.34 -0.36 4.99
C VAL A 91 5.35 -1.48 5.12
N GLU A 92 5.93 -1.91 4.00
CA GLU A 92 6.94 -2.95 3.92
C GLU A 92 8.28 -2.34 3.52
N VAL A 93 9.35 -2.70 4.24
CA VAL A 93 10.67 -2.09 4.08
C VAL A 93 11.64 -3.10 3.48
N TYR A 94 12.36 -2.69 2.46
CA TYR A 94 13.32 -3.51 1.73
C TYR A 94 14.70 -2.84 1.63
N ASP A 95 15.74 -3.65 1.54
CA ASP A 95 17.12 -3.17 1.27
C ASP A 95 17.25 -2.78 -0.21
N VAL A 96 17.31 -1.48 -0.48
CA VAL A 96 17.39 -0.97 -1.86
C VAL A 96 18.70 -1.37 -2.55
N LEU A 97 19.82 -1.46 -1.81
CA LEU A 97 21.12 -1.80 -2.38
C LEU A 97 21.23 -3.29 -2.68
N LYS A 98 20.53 -4.13 -1.92
CA LYS A 98 20.46 -5.57 -2.19
C LYS A 98 19.60 -5.86 -3.42
N ILE A 99 18.45 -5.20 -3.54
CA ILE A 99 17.61 -5.25 -4.75
C ILE A 99 18.43 -4.87 -5.99
N GLN A 100 19.14 -3.73 -5.95
CA GLN A 100 19.91 -3.25 -7.10
C GLN A 100 21.07 -4.18 -7.51
N ARG A 101 21.72 -4.84 -6.54
CA ARG A 101 22.92 -5.66 -6.80
C ARG A 101 22.62 -7.11 -7.12
N GLN A 102 21.55 -7.66 -6.54
CA GLN A 102 21.29 -9.10 -6.53
C GLN A 102 19.87 -9.47 -6.99
N ASP A 103 19.02 -8.49 -7.29
CA ASP A 103 17.58 -8.68 -7.53
C ASP A 103 16.90 -9.46 -6.40
N ASP A 104 17.38 -9.23 -5.16
CA ASP A 104 16.90 -9.91 -3.95
C ASP A 104 15.97 -8.98 -3.15
N TRP A 105 14.70 -9.35 -3.17
CA TRP A 105 13.58 -8.66 -2.52
C TRP A 105 13.36 -9.19 -1.11
N THR A 106 14.39 -9.13 -0.28
CA THR A 106 14.28 -9.54 1.13
C THR A 106 13.51 -8.47 1.92
N LEU A 107 12.34 -8.83 2.43
CA LEU A 107 11.59 -7.99 3.39
C LEU A 107 12.39 -7.87 4.69
N LEU A 108 12.73 -6.63 5.07
CA LEU A 108 13.45 -6.33 6.31
C LEU A 108 12.48 -6.22 7.49
N ALA A 109 11.39 -5.49 7.30
CA ALA A 109 10.40 -5.21 8.34
C ALA A 109 9.08 -4.75 7.72
N SER A 110 8.02 -4.73 8.53
CA SER A 110 6.74 -4.14 8.12
C SER A 110 6.03 -3.46 9.30
N SER A 111 5.20 -2.45 9.00
CA SER A 111 4.38 -1.78 9.99
C SER A 111 3.03 -1.37 9.42
N LYS A 112 1.97 -1.66 10.18
CA LYS A 112 0.62 -1.24 9.83
C LYS A 112 0.33 0.14 10.42
N CYS A 113 -0.06 1.10 9.58
CA CYS A 113 -0.39 2.45 10.01
C CYS A 113 -1.70 2.45 10.82
N GLN A 114 -1.67 3.04 12.03
CA GLN A 114 -2.80 3.06 12.98
C GLN A 114 -3.15 4.48 13.39
#